data_AF-A0A534X0M7-F1
#
_entry.id   AF-A0A534X0M7-F1
#
_cell.length_a   1.000
_cell.length_b   1.000
_cell.length_c   1.000
_cell.angle_alpha   90.00
_cell.angle_beta   90.00
_cell.angle_gamma   90.00
#
_symmetry.space_group_name_H-M   'P 1'
#
loop_
_entity.id
_entity.type
_entity.pdbx_description
1 polymer ?
#
loop_
_entity_poly.entity_id
_entity_poly.type
_entity_poly.pdbx_seq_one_letter_code
_entity_poly.pdbx_strand_id
1 'polypeptide(L)'
;MRLAVSRATTRLPDERVSHYWDAEGDLVKTYSRILGLPDSRPAWDVYLLFDGNAEWKDQPPAPQGWMHQLPLAPAERRLDGDRLAAEVGQLLNDSE
;
A
#
# COMPACT_ATOMS: atom_id res chain seq x y z
N MET A 1 -4.99 -30.45 5.53
CA MET A 1 -3.83 -30.18 4.66
C MET A 1 -3.36 -28.76 4.92
N ARG A 2 -2.33 -28.57 5.77
CA ARG A 2 -1.71 -27.26 6.04
C ARG A 2 -0.57 -27.09 5.04
N LEU A 3 -0.77 -26.31 3.98
CA LEU A 3 0.32 -25.89 3.11
C LEU A 3 1.16 -24.87 3.90
N ALA A 4 2.37 -25.27 4.27
CA ALA A 4 3.30 -24.43 5.00
C ALA A 4 3.82 -23.32 4.07
N VAL A 5 3.37 -22.08 4.30
CA VAL A 5 3.97 -20.86 3.72
C VAL A 5 5.26 -20.56 4.50
N SER A 6 6.26 -21.44 4.43
CA SER A 6 7.52 -21.26 5.16
C SER A 6 8.64 -20.64 4.31
N ARG A 7 8.38 -20.32 3.04
CA ARG A 7 9.40 -19.78 2.11
C ARG A 7 9.01 -18.55 1.30
N ALA A 8 7.86 -17.92 1.56
CA ALA A 8 7.38 -16.83 0.68
C ALA A 8 7.84 -15.43 1.09
N THR A 9 8.31 -15.20 2.32
CA THR A 9 8.58 -13.83 2.78
C THR A 9 9.82 -13.80 3.66
N THR A 10 10.91 -13.26 3.12
CA THR A 10 12.04 -12.82 3.95
C THR A 10 11.48 -11.82 4.96
N ARG A 11 11.47 -12.16 6.25
CA ARG A 11 11.10 -11.20 7.29
C ARG A 11 12.15 -10.10 7.29
N LEU A 12 11.72 -8.87 7.05
CA LEU A 12 12.60 -7.71 7.20
C LEU A 12 12.93 -7.55 8.69
N PRO A 13 14.22 -7.54 9.09
CA PRO A 13 14.62 -7.52 10.49
C PRO A 13 14.54 -6.12 11.14
N ASP A 14 13.74 -5.21 10.59
CA ASP A 14 13.58 -3.84 11.06
C ASP A 14 12.40 -3.76 12.04
N GLU A 15 12.61 -3.19 13.22
CA GLU A 15 11.60 -3.10 14.29
C GLU A 15 10.36 -2.27 13.90
N ARG A 16 10.49 -1.42 12.89
CA ARG A 16 9.38 -0.62 12.33
C ARG A 16 8.50 -1.43 11.39
N VAL A 17 8.93 -2.63 10.99
CA VAL A 17 8.21 -3.46 10.02
C VAL A 17 7.44 -4.56 10.71
N SER A 18 6.11 -4.47 10.63
CA SER A 18 5.20 -5.53 11.07
C SER A 18 4.73 -6.37 9.89
N HIS A 19 4.67 -7.70 10.08
CA HIS A 19 4.23 -8.64 9.05
C HIS A 19 2.92 -9.29 9.49
N TYR A 20 1.90 -9.21 8.65
CA TYR A 20 0.58 -9.80 8.88
C TYR A 20 0.23 -10.79 7.76
N TRP A 21 -0.53 -11.82 8.09
CA TRP A 21 -1.12 -12.72 7.11
C TRP A 21 -2.64 -12.49 7.08
N ASP A 22 -3.15 -12.21 5.89
CA ASP A 22 -4.57 -11.98 5.63
C ASP A 22 -5.07 -13.07 4.67
N ALA A 23 -5.58 -14.17 5.25
CA ALA A 23 -5.99 -15.36 4.50
C ALA A 23 -7.14 -15.07 3.52
N GLU A 24 -8.04 -14.17 3.92
CA GLU A 24 -9.23 -13.83 3.15
C GLU A 24 -8.95 -12.69 2.16
N GLY A 25 -7.82 -12.01 2.27
CA GLY A 25 -7.44 -10.90 1.39
C GLY A 25 -8.32 -9.66 1.58
N ASP A 26 -8.88 -9.47 2.77
CA ASP A 26 -9.75 -8.35 3.13
C ASP A 26 -9.04 -7.01 2.99
N LEU A 27 -7.74 -6.93 3.32
CA LEU A 27 -6.90 -5.76 3.12
C LEU A 27 -6.87 -5.34 1.65
N VAL A 28 -6.54 -6.29 0.78
CA VAL A 28 -6.41 -6.05 -0.66
C VAL A 28 -7.75 -5.67 -1.26
N LYS A 29 -8.83 -6.39 -0.93
CA LYS A 29 -10.20 -6.06 -1.39
C LYS A 29 -10.62 -4.65 -0.98
N THR A 30 -10.31 -4.27 0.27
CA THR A 30 -10.68 -2.97 0.81
C THR A 30 -9.89 -1.85 0.11
N TYR A 31 -8.58 -1.99 -0.03
CA TYR A 31 -7.78 -0.98 -0.73
C TYR A 31 -8.08 -0.93 -2.23
N SER A 32 -8.38 -2.03 -2.91
CA SER A 32 -8.82 -1.99 -4.32
C SER A 32 -10.07 -1.12 -4.51
N ARG A 33 -10.99 -1.14 -3.54
CA ARG A 33 -12.17 -0.27 -3.51
C ARG A 33 -11.81 1.19 -3.24
N ILE A 34 -10.99 1.44 -2.23
CA ILE A 34 -10.53 2.80 -1.86
C ILE A 34 -9.79 3.47 -3.02
N LEU A 35 -8.95 2.71 -3.72
CA LEU A 35 -8.14 3.20 -4.84
C LEU A 35 -8.93 3.30 -6.16
N GLY A 36 -10.20 2.86 -6.18
CA GLY A 36 -11.07 2.92 -7.36
C GLY A 36 -10.57 2.06 -8.53
N LEU A 37 -9.96 0.91 -8.26
CA LEU A 37 -9.40 0.06 -9.30
C LEU A 37 -10.50 -0.63 -10.13
N PRO A 38 -10.37 -0.70 -11.46
CA PRO A 38 -11.35 -1.38 -12.32
C PRO A 38 -11.56 -2.83 -11.90
N ASP A 39 -12.81 -3.26 -11.85
CA ASP A 39 -13.27 -4.59 -11.45
C ASP A 39 -12.79 -5.04 -10.06
N SER A 40 -12.48 -4.08 -9.17
CA SER A 40 -11.90 -4.35 -7.85
C SER A 40 -10.63 -5.21 -7.93
N ARG A 41 -9.87 -5.11 -9.03
CA ARG A 41 -8.64 -5.90 -9.21
C ARG A 41 -7.64 -5.58 -8.09
N PRO A 42 -6.95 -6.60 -7.55
CA PRO A 42 -5.93 -6.39 -6.54
C PRO A 42 -4.80 -5.55 -7.12
N ALA A 43 -4.36 -4.54 -6.38
CA ALA A 43 -3.06 -3.94 -6.65
C ALA A 43 -1.97 -4.74 -5.93
N TRP A 44 -0.87 -4.99 -6.64
CA TRP A 44 0.37 -5.52 -6.11
C TRP A 44 1.49 -4.57 -6.50
N ASP A 45 2.56 -4.57 -5.70
CA ASP A 45 3.68 -3.64 -5.80
C ASP A 45 3.20 -2.18 -5.85
N VAL A 46 2.82 -1.68 -4.67
CA VAL A 46 2.27 -0.34 -4.47
C VAL A 46 3.05 0.45 -3.43
N TYR A 47 3.09 1.76 -3.63
CA TYR A 47 3.34 2.72 -2.56
C TYR A 47 2.01 3.35 -2.19
N LEU A 48 1.65 3.31 -0.91
CA LEU A 48 0.53 4.04 -0.33
C LEU A 48 1.12 5.05 0.64
N LEU A 49 0.86 6.34 0.42
CA LEU A 49 1.40 7.43 1.21
C LEU A 49 0.31 7.98 2.12
N PHE A 50 0.63 8.07 3.40
CA PHE A 50 -0.24 8.52 4.46
C PHE A 50 0.44 9.67 5.23
N ASP A 51 -0.31 10.74 5.54
CA ASP A 51 0.18 11.80 6.43
C ASP A 51 0.15 11.36 7.91
N GLY A 52 0.69 12.22 8.80
CA GLY A 52 0.69 11.95 10.24
C GLY A 52 -0.68 11.92 10.91
N ASN A 53 -1.74 12.37 10.23
CA ASN A 53 -3.12 12.37 10.73
C ASN A 53 -3.92 11.13 10.27
N ALA A 54 -3.33 10.28 9.42
CA ALA A 54 -3.97 9.08 8.93
C ALA A 54 -4.17 8.06 10.05
N GLU A 55 -5.42 7.74 10.35
CA GLU A 55 -5.78 6.81 11.43
C GLU A 55 -6.65 5.68 10.90
N TRP A 56 -6.34 4.46 11.33
CA TRP A 56 -7.19 3.30 11.08
C TRP A 56 -8.33 3.26 12.11
N LYS A 57 -9.56 3.52 11.67
CA LYS A 57 -10.78 3.44 12.49
C LYS A 57 -11.57 2.18 12.12
N ASP A 58 -12.87 2.31 11.87
CA ASP A 58 -13.70 1.21 11.35
C ASP A 58 -13.33 0.82 9.90
N GLN A 59 -12.70 1.73 9.16
CA GLN A 59 -12.17 1.52 7.82
C GLN A 59 -10.72 2.05 7.75
N PRO A 60 -9.87 1.46 6.90
CA PRO A 60 -8.55 2.04 6.64
C PRO A 60 -8.68 3.44 6.03
N PRO A 61 -7.72 4.33 6.29
CA PRO A 61 -7.71 5.65 5.68
C PRO A 61 -7.50 5.54 4.16
N ALA A 62 -8.01 6.52 3.43
CA ALA A 62 -7.61 6.72 2.04
C ALA A 62 -6.20 7.33 2.02
N PRO A 63 -5.29 6.84 1.16
CA PRO A 63 -3.97 7.43 1.04
C PRO A 63 -4.04 8.78 0.33
N GLN A 64 -3.21 9.73 0.76
CA GLN A 64 -3.03 11.04 0.15
C GLN A 64 -2.37 10.91 -1.23
N GLY A 65 -1.48 9.92 -1.38
CA GLY A 65 -0.79 9.60 -2.63
C GLY A 65 -0.63 8.10 -2.80
N TRP A 66 -0.60 7.62 -4.05
CA TRP A 66 -0.24 6.22 -4.29
C TRP A 66 0.34 5.99 -5.69
N MET A 67 1.16 4.96 -5.78
CA MET A 67 1.79 4.51 -7.01
C MET A 67 1.71 2.99 -7.14
N HIS A 68 1.81 2.46 -8.36
CA HIS A 68 1.69 1.04 -8.63
C HIS A 68 2.48 0.56 -9.85
N GLN A 69 2.78 -0.74 -9.91
CA GLN A 69 3.39 -1.36 -11.10
C GLN A 69 2.37 -1.84 -12.16
N LEU A 70 1.08 -1.88 -11.83
CA LEU A 70 0.05 -2.53 -12.66
C LEU A 70 0.03 -2.02 -14.13
N PRO A 71 0.19 -2.89 -15.14
CA PRO A 71 0.32 -2.49 -16.54
C PRO A 71 -0.96 -1.90 -17.16
N LEU A 72 -2.14 -2.24 -16.60
CA LEU A 72 -3.46 -1.84 -17.12
C LEU A 72 -4.15 -0.76 -16.28
N ALA A 73 -3.41 -0.08 -15.38
CA ALA A 73 -3.91 1.05 -14.61
C ALA A 73 -3.18 2.34 -15.03
N PRO A 74 -3.70 3.54 -14.68
CA PRO A 74 -3.25 4.82 -15.20
C PRO A 74 -1.73 5.00 -15.15
N ALA A 75 -1.13 5.43 -16.27
CA ALA A 75 0.33 5.52 -16.40
C ALA A 75 0.92 6.58 -15.47
N GLU A 76 0.12 7.59 -15.15
CA GLU A 76 0.46 8.70 -14.27
C GLU A 76 0.74 8.24 -12.84
N ARG A 77 0.30 7.03 -12.45
CA ARG A 77 0.54 6.45 -11.13
C ARG A 77 1.56 5.33 -11.14
N ARG A 78 2.39 5.19 -12.20
CA ARG A 78 3.49 4.21 -12.21
C ARG A 78 4.50 4.47 -11.10
N LEU A 79 5.16 3.42 -10.61
CA LEU A 79 6.26 3.53 -9.65
C LEU A 79 7.35 4.45 -10.19
N ASP A 80 7.69 5.47 -9.43
CA ASP A 80 8.73 6.45 -9.74
C ASP A 80 9.41 6.85 -8.43
N GLY A 81 10.72 6.61 -8.34
CA GLY A 81 11.47 6.82 -7.10
C GLY A 81 11.68 8.30 -6.75
N ASP A 82 11.92 9.14 -7.76
CA ASP A 82 12.16 10.57 -7.55
C ASP A 82 10.85 11.26 -7.15
N ARG A 83 9.74 10.89 -7.81
CA ARG A 83 8.42 11.38 -7.41
C ARG A 83 8.02 10.89 -6.03
N LEU A 84 8.30 9.63 -5.70
CA LEU A 84 8.02 9.11 -4.34
C LEU A 84 8.76 9.93 -3.29
N ALA A 85 10.04 10.19 -3.49
CA ALA A 85 10.84 11.00 -2.57
C ALA A 85 10.28 12.42 -2.42
N ALA A 86 9.84 13.03 -3.52
CA ALA A 86 9.22 14.36 -3.51
C ALA A 86 7.88 14.38 -2.75
N GLU A 87 6.98 13.43 -3.01
CA GLU A 87 5.68 13.33 -2.33
C GLU A 87 5.85 13.04 -0.82
N VAL A 88 6.76 12.14 -0.45
CA VAL A 88 7.10 11.88 0.96
C VAL A 88 7.66 13.14 1.62
N GLY A 89 8.55 13.87 0.94
CA GLY A 89 9.10 15.12 1.46
C GLY A 89 8.03 16.18 1.74
N GLN A 90 7.01 16.29 0.89
CA GLN A 90 5.87 17.19 1.11
C GLN A 90 5.08 16.78 2.35
N LEU A 91 4.71 15.51 2.47
CA LEU A 91 3.93 15.01 3.61
C LEU A 91 4.63 15.21 4.96
N LEU A 92 5.96 15.08 4.98
CA LEU A 92 6.75 15.31 6.18
C LEU A 92 6.79 16.79 6.58
N ASN A 93 6.86 17.71 5.62
CA ASN A 93 6.88 19.14 5.89
C ASN A 93 5.49 19.71 6.23
N ASP A 94 4.42 19.11 5.70
CA ASP A 94 3.02 19.51 5.98
C ASP A 94 2.52 19.02 7.35
N SER A 95 3.31 18.20 8.04
CA SER A 95 2.98 17.63 9.36
C SER A 95 3.59 18.40 10.55
N GLU A 96 4.25 19.54 10.30
CA GLU A 96 4.77 20.50 11.31
C GLU A 96 3.79 21.65 11.58
#